data_AF-A0A8I2H7N3-F1
#
_entry.id   AF-A0A8I2H7N3-F1
#
_cell.length_a   1.000
_cell.length_b   1.000
_cell.length_c   1.000
_cell.angle_alpha   90.00
_cell.angle_beta   90.00
_cell.angle_gamma   90.00
#
_symmetry.space_group_name_H-M   'P 1'
#
loop_
_entity.id
_entity.type
_entity.pdbx_description
1 polymer ?
#
loop_
_entity_poly.entity_id
_entity_poly.type
_entity_poly.pdbx_seq_one_letter_code
_entity_poly.pdbx_strand_id
1 'polypeptide(L)' 'MAITYRPTPEIDTVIDDLKDQLGIPTTSKLITFLIASYNRNQDVIKSQRDEIKALKNQVYESGEVVSEFQEAFTRLMEYK' A
#
# COMPACT_ATOMS: atom_id res chain seq x y z
N MET A 1 -26.77 -22.29 -20.56
CA MET A 1 -27.60 -21.54 -19.57
C MET A 1 -26.76 -20.34 -19.15
N ALA A 2 -27.16 -19.11 -19.51
CA ALA A 2 -26.46 -17.93 -19.01
C ALA A 2 -26.86 -17.74 -17.54
N ILE A 3 -25.91 -17.80 -16.62
CA ILE A 3 -26.16 -17.46 -15.22
C ILE A 3 -26.24 -15.93 -15.18
N THR A 4 -27.45 -15.39 -15.30
CA THR A 4 -27.68 -13.97 -15.06
C THR A 4 -27.66 -13.77 -13.55
N TYR A 5 -26.53 -13.30 -13.02
CA TYR A 5 -26.45 -12.80 -11.66
C TYR A 5 -27.44 -11.63 -11.53
N ARG A 6 -28.47 -11.82 -10.70
CA ARG A 6 -29.36 -10.73 -10.29
C ARG A 6 -28.83 -10.25 -8.94
N PRO A 7 -28.32 -9.01 -8.85
CA PRO A 7 -27.96 -8.43 -7.57
C PRO A 7 -29.15 -8.53 -6.61
N THR A 8 -28.88 -8.73 -5.32
CA THR A 8 -29.92 -8.54 -4.31
C THR A 8 -30.30 -7.05 -4.29
N PRO A 9 -31.53 -6.69 -3.89
CA PRO A 9 -31.96 -5.28 -3.83
C PRO A 9 -31.01 -4.38 -3.03
N GLU A 10 -30.35 -4.94 -2.01
CA GLU A 10 -29.33 -4.27 -1.20
C GLU A 10 -28.09 -3.87 -2.02
N ILE A 11 -27.66 -4.72 -2.95
CA ILE A 11 -26.49 -4.47 -3.80
C ILE A 11 -26.82 -3.39 -4.85
N ASP A 12 -28.04 -3.40 -5.38
CA ASP A 12 -28.48 -2.35 -6.31
C ASP A 12 -28.50 -0.97 -5.63
N THR A 13 -29.02 -0.88 -4.40
CA THR A 13 -28.98 0.35 -3.60
C THR A 13 -27.54 0.86 -3.40
N VAL A 14 -26.61 -0.02 -3.00
CA VAL A 14 -25.21 0.36 -2.80
C VAL A 14 -24.57 0.83 -4.11
N ILE A 15 -24.87 0.18 -5.23
CA ILE A 15 -24.36 0.60 -6.54
C ILE A 15 -24.88 1.99 -6.90
N ASP A 16 -26.16 2.27 -6.65
CA ASP A 16 -26.75 3.58 -6.95
C ASP A 16 -26.22 4.68 -6.02
N ASP A 17 -26.06 4.41 -4.72
CA ASP A 17 -25.41 5.33 -3.78
C ASP A 17 -23.97 5.65 -4.21
N LEU A 18 -23.21 4.65 -4.65
CA LEU A 18 -21.85 4.84 -5.15
C LEU A 18 -21.81 5.64 -6.46
N LYS A 19 -22.77 5.41 -7.36
CA LYS A 19 -22.90 6.22 -8.59
C LYS A 19 -23.16 7.68 -8.25
N ASP A 20 -24.08 7.95 -7.31
CA ASP A 20 -24.43 9.31 -6.92
C ASP A 20 -23.27 10.03 -6.22
N GLN A 21 -22.61 9.37 -5.27
CA GLN A 21 -21.44 9.92 -4.57
C GLN A 21 -20.27 10.24 -5.51
N LEU A 22 -20.06 9.41 -6.53
CA LEU A 22 -18.95 9.55 -7.46
C LEU A 22 -19.35 10.34 -8.73
N GLY A 23 -20.62 10.72 -8.88
CA GLY A 23 -21.15 11.39 -10.07
C GLY A 23 -21.07 10.52 -11.33
N ILE A 24 -21.19 9.19 -11.21
CA ILE A 24 -21.01 8.24 -12.30
C ILE A 24 -22.37 7.69 -12.78
N PRO A 25 -22.80 7.98 -14.02
CA PRO A 25 -24.19 7.71 -14.43
C PRO A 25 -24.49 6.25 -14.79
N THR A 26 -23.49 5.38 -14.91
CA THR A 26 -23.69 4.00 -15.38
C THR A 26 -22.83 3.02 -14.61
N THR A 27 -23.35 1.82 -14.35
CA THR A 27 -22.63 0.76 -13.64
C THR A 27 -21.33 0.37 -14.35
N SER A 28 -21.32 0.33 -15.69
CA SER A 28 -20.09 0.03 -16.45
C SER A 28 -18.98 1.05 -16.19
N LYS A 29 -19.30 2.36 -16.24
CA LYS A 29 -18.33 3.42 -15.90
C LYS A 29 -17.88 3.34 -14.44
N LEU A 30 -18.79 2.99 -13.51
CA LEU A 30 -18.45 2.83 -12.10
C LEU A 30 -17.42 1.70 -11.93
N ILE A 31 -17.65 0.55 -12.57
CA ILE A 31 -16.70 -0.56 -12.57
C ILE A 31 -15.35 -0.14 -13.16
N THR A 32 -15.32 0.53 -14.31
CA THR A 32 -14.07 1.03 -14.91
C THR A 32 -13.33 1.98 -13.97
N PHE A 33 -14.05 2.90 -13.32
CA PHE A 33 -13.47 3.82 -12.34
C PHE A 33 -12.88 3.07 -11.14
N LEU A 34 -13.62 2.11 -10.58
CA LEU A 34 -13.18 1.33 -9.43
C LEU A 34 -11.95 0.48 -9.77
N ILE A 35 -11.90 -0.13 -10.95
CA ILE A 35 -10.72 -0.88 -11.43
C ILE A 35 -9.51 0.05 -11.56
N ALA A 36 -9.68 1.22 -12.17
CA ALA A 36 -8.59 2.19 -12.33
C ALA A 36 -8.07 2.68 -10.97
N SER A 37 -8.98 2.99 -10.04
CA SER A 37 -8.65 3.41 -8.67
C SER A 37 -7.97 2.29 -7.89
N TYR A 38 -8.42 1.05 -8.04
CA TYR A 38 -7.78 -0.11 -7.43
C TYR A 38 -6.34 -0.28 -7.91
N ASN A 39 -6.10 -0.21 -9.23
CA ASN A 39 -4.75 -0.32 -9.79
C ASN A 39 -3.82 0.79 -9.29
N ARG A 40 -4.29 2.04 -9.27
CA ARG A 40 -3.53 3.16 -8.69
C ARG A 40 -3.18 2.92 -7.22
N ASN A 41 -4.14 2.42 -6.45
CA ASN A 41 -3.90 2.10 -5.05
C ASN A 41 -2.88 0.96 -4.89
N GLN A 42 -2.90 -0.05 -5.77
CA GLN A 42 -1.87 -1.10 -5.78
C GLN A 42 -0.47 -0.55 -6.08
N ASP A 43 -0.36 0.39 -7.03
CA ASP A 43 0.92 1.05 -7.35
C ASP A 43 1.46 1.86 -6.16
N VAL A 44 0.59 2.61 -5.47
CA VAL A 44 0.94 3.36 -4.25
C VAL A 44 1.40 2.41 -3.15
N ILE A 45 0.66 1.32 -2.88
CA ILE A 45 1.02 0.32 -1.88
C ILE A 45 2.39 -0.30 -2.20
N LYS A 46 2.67 -0.58 -3.47
CA LYS A 46 3.96 -1.11 -3.90
C LYS A 46 5.09 -0.12 -3.64
N SER A 47 4.91 1.15 -4.00
CA SER A 47 5.88 2.21 -3.76
C SER A 47 6.18 2.37 -2.27
N GLN A 48 5.14 2.43 -1.42
CA GLN A 48 5.31 2.53 0.04
C GLN A 48 6.03 1.32 0.62
N ARG A 49 5.76 0.11 0.11
CA ARG A 49 6.46 -1.10 0.54
C ARG A 49 7.94 -1.05 0.20
N ASP A 50 8.30 -0.54 -0.98
CA ASP A 50 9.68 -0.44 -1.41
C ASP A 50 10.43 0.65 -0.63
N GLU A 51 9.78 1.76 -0.30
CA GLU A 51 10.32 2.80 0.60
C GLU A 51 10.58 2.24 2.01
N ILE A 52 9.63 1.48 2.58
CA ILE A 52 9.82 0.83 3.89
C ILE A 52 11.03 -0.10 3.87
N LYS A 53 11.25 -0.86 2.78
CA LYS A 53 12.43 -1.73 2.66
C LYS A 53 13.72 -0.92 2.61
N ALA A 54 13.75 0.18 1.85
CA ALA A 54 14.92 1.05 1.77
C ALA A 54 15.26 1.66 3.12
N LEU A 55 14.26 2.21 3.83
CA LEU A 55 14.43 2.76 5.18
C LEU A 55 14.89 1.70 6.18
N LYS A 56 14.32 0.49 6.10
CA LYS A 56 14.75 -0.64 6.92
C LYS A 56 16.23 -0.92 6.71
N ASN A 57 16.69 -1.04 5.45
CA ASN A 57 18.10 -1.28 5.15
C ASN A 57 19.01 -0.15 5.68
N GLN A 58 18.63 1.10 5.50
CA GLN A 58 19.39 2.25 6.00
C GLN A 58 19.54 2.21 7.54
N VAL A 59 18.49 1.79 8.26
CA VAL A 59 18.55 1.61 9.72
C VAL A 59 19.50 0.48 10.10
N TYR A 60 19.49 -0.65 9.38
CA TYR A 60 20.46 -1.74 9.62
C TYR A 60 21.89 -1.28 9.38
N GLU A 61 22.18 -0.64 8.24
CA GLU A 61 23.51 -0.15 7.90
C GLU A 61 24.00 0.86 8.95
N SER A 62 23.13 1.79 9.36
CA SER A 62 23.47 2.76 10.42
C SER A 62 23.74 2.07 11.76
N GLY A 63 22.98 1.03 12.09
CA GLY A 63 23.18 0.22 13.29
C GLY A 63 24.51 -0.54 13.27
N GLU A 64 24.92 -1.08 12.13
CA GLU A 64 26.23 -1.73 11.96
C GLU A 64 27.37 -0.73 12.19
N VAL A 65 27.31 0.45 11.57
CA VAL A 65 28.32 1.51 11.75
C VAL A 65 28.44 1.93 13.22
N VAL A 66 27.32 2.09 13.92
CA VAL A 66 27.32 2.44 15.35
C VAL A 66 27.94 1.32 16.19
N SER A 67 27.63 0.05 15.87
CA SER A 67 28.21 -1.11 16.55
C SER A 67 29.73 -1.18 16.35
N GLU A 68 30.20 -1.04 15.10
CA GLU A 68 31.63 -1.01 14.77
C GLU A 68 32.37 0.11 15.51
N PHE A 69 31.77 1.30 15.55
CA PHE A 69 32.32 2.43 16.29
C PHE A 69 32.41 2.14 17.79
N GLN A 70 31.34 1.59 18.38
CA GLN A 70 31.30 1.24 19.80
C GLN A 70 32.38 0.21 20.15
N GLU A 71 32.56 -0.82 19.31
CA GLU A 71 33.62 -1.81 19.49
C GLU A 71 35.02 -1.20 19.41
N ALA A 72 35.29 -0.38 18.39
CA ALA A 72 36.59 0.28 18.23
C ALA A 72 36.90 1.21 19.40
N PHE A 73 35.91 1.97 19.87
CA PHE A 73 36.05 2.85 21.02
C PHE A 73 36.32 2.06 22.31
N THR A 74 35.62 0.94 22.52
CA THR A 74 35.82 0.07 23.69
C THR A 74 37.25 -0.47 23.71
N ARG A 75 37.74 -1.00 22.57
CA ARG A 75 39.13 -1.46 22.44
C ARG A 75 40.12 -0.34 22.79
N LEU A 76 39.92 0.87 22.27
CA LEU A 76 40.80 2.01 22.57
C LEU A 76 40.89 2.33 24.07
N MET A 77 39.77 2.20 24.79
CA MET A 77 39.71 2.47 26.22
C MET A 77 40.36 1.37 27.06
N GLU A 78 40.34 0.11 26.60
CA GLU A 78 40.98 -1.03 27.27
C GLU A 78 42.51 -1.04 27.14
N TYR A 79 43.07 -0.35 26.13
CA TYR A 79 44.52 -0.20 25.94
C TYR A 79 45.15 0.97 26.72
N LYS A 80 44.37 1.72 27.51
CA LYS A 80 44.86 2.78 28.41
C LYS A 80 44.90 2.30 29.86
#